data_AF-T0QZG6-F1
#
_entry.id   AF-T0QZG6-F1
#
_cell.length_a   1.000
_cell.length_b   1.000
_cell.length_c   1.000
_cell.angle_alpha   90.00
_cell.angle_beta   90.00
_cell.angle_gamma   90.00
#
_symmetry.space_group_name_H-M   'P 1'
#
loop_
_entity.id
_entity.type
_entity.pdbx_description
1 polymer ?
#
loop_
_entity_poly.entity_id
_entity_poly.type
_entity_poly.pdbx_seq_one_letter_code
_entity_poly.pdbx_strand_id
1 'polypeptide(L)'
;MRCVFRDCSEPVLSNSDKCAFHKNRRLCSVIGCENQVYARKLCVKHGARKRCSFPKCRAYTQGHAACPDHHVWLPQGLVTTDIAAVQSEQRRWLCRESLDAVVVACTPQWLDAIDLAWLDVIERAI
;
A
#
# COMPACT_ATOMS: atom_id res chain seq x y z
N MET A 1 -1.36 -33.92 15.34
CA MET A 1 -0.94 -32.51 15.15
C MET A 1 -1.55 -32.00 13.87
N ARG A 2 -2.22 -30.84 13.90
CA ARG A 2 -2.87 -30.22 12.73
C ARG A 2 -1.98 -29.12 12.15
N CYS A 3 -2.16 -28.84 10.87
CA CYS A 3 -1.41 -27.80 10.18
C CYS A 3 -1.62 -26.41 10.82
N VAL A 4 -0.55 -25.61 10.86
CA VAL A 4 -0.56 -24.23 11.41
C VAL A 4 -1.48 -23.25 10.68
N PHE A 5 -1.98 -23.58 9.50
CA PHE A 5 -2.92 -22.72 8.77
C PHE A 5 -4.31 -22.84 9.38
N ARG A 6 -4.97 -21.70 9.55
CA ARG A 6 -6.34 -21.64 10.07
C ARG A 6 -7.25 -22.55 9.24
N ASP A 7 -8.13 -23.28 9.93
CA ASP A 7 -9.13 -24.17 9.34
C ASP A 7 -8.55 -25.32 8.49
N CYS A 8 -7.25 -25.62 8.62
CA CYS A 8 -6.66 -26.77 7.97
C CYS A 8 -6.71 -28.01 8.87
N SER A 9 -7.48 -29.01 8.45
CA SER A 9 -7.61 -30.30 9.15
C SER A 9 -6.56 -31.34 8.73
N GLU A 10 -5.74 -31.03 7.73
CA GLU A 10 -4.74 -31.95 7.21
C GLU A 10 -3.63 -32.23 8.23
N PRO A 11 -3.13 -33.48 8.26
CA PRO A 11 -2.03 -33.85 9.15
C PRO A 11 -0.73 -33.16 8.74
N VAL A 12 0.09 -32.89 9.74
CA VAL A 12 1.39 -32.26 9.60
C VAL A 12 2.41 -33.26 9.06
N LEU A 13 3.33 -32.80 8.20
CA LEU A 13 4.46 -33.60 7.74
C LEU A 13 5.45 -33.88 8.88
N SER A 14 6.16 -35.01 8.82
CA SER A 14 7.25 -35.31 9.76
C SER A 14 8.27 -34.16 9.77
N ASN A 15 8.56 -33.61 10.95
CA ASN A 15 9.50 -32.49 11.17
C ASN A 15 9.07 -31.15 10.54
N SER A 16 7.78 -30.89 10.40
CA SER A 16 7.25 -29.58 10.00
C SER A 16 6.09 -29.17 10.90
N ASP A 17 5.56 -27.97 10.68
CA ASP A 17 4.28 -27.49 11.25
C ASP A 17 3.18 -27.40 10.16
N LYS A 18 3.51 -27.88 8.95
CA LYS A 18 2.68 -27.74 7.73
C LYS A 18 2.32 -29.10 7.16
N CYS A 19 1.15 -29.18 6.54
CA CYS A 19 0.72 -30.35 5.78
C CYS A 19 1.37 -30.40 4.38
N ALA A 20 1.17 -31.51 3.67
CA ALA A 20 1.71 -31.72 2.32
C ALA A 20 1.27 -30.64 1.31
N PHE A 21 0.06 -30.10 1.47
CA PHE A 21 -0.51 -29.03 0.64
C PHE A 21 0.05 -27.64 1.01
N HIS A 22 0.36 -27.44 2.29
CA HIS A 22 0.84 -26.16 2.82
C HIS A 22 2.36 -26.05 2.92
N LYS A 23 3.13 -27.10 2.61
CA LYS A 23 4.60 -27.13 2.73
C LYS A 23 5.31 -25.88 2.17
N ASN A 24 4.86 -25.39 1.02
CA ASN A 24 5.46 -24.25 0.31
C ASN A 24 4.73 -22.91 0.56
N ARG A 25 3.67 -22.91 1.37
CA ARG A 25 2.88 -21.72 1.65
C ARG A 25 3.46 -20.97 2.85
N ARG A 26 3.37 -19.64 2.82
CA ARG A 26 3.85 -18.78 3.90
C ARG A 26 2.67 -18.22 4.71
N LEU A 27 2.89 -18.08 6.01
CA LEU A 27 1.99 -17.40 6.93
C LEU A 27 2.19 -15.89 6.85
N CYS A 28 1.13 -15.16 7.14
CA CYS A 28 1.18 -13.71 7.30
C CYS A 28 2.24 -13.31 8.34
N SER A 29 3.00 -12.26 8.07
CA SER A 29 4.02 -11.74 8.98
C SER A 29 3.48 -11.09 10.26
N VAL A 30 2.16 -11.00 10.42
CA VAL A 30 1.55 -10.48 11.66
C VAL A 30 1.56 -11.60 12.69
N ILE A 31 2.08 -11.31 13.88
CA ILE A 31 2.20 -12.27 14.98
C ILE A 31 0.82 -12.85 15.31
N GLY A 32 0.76 -14.18 15.44
CA GLY A 32 -0.51 -14.90 15.71
C GLY A 32 -1.45 -15.01 14.50
N CYS A 33 -1.06 -14.56 13.31
CA CYS A 33 -1.87 -14.70 12.11
C CYS A 33 -1.57 -16.02 11.37
N GLU A 34 -2.54 -16.94 11.45
CA GLU A 34 -2.50 -18.24 10.78
C GLU A 34 -2.99 -18.21 9.32
N ASN A 35 -3.24 -17.01 8.77
CA ASN A 35 -3.70 -16.86 7.38
C ASN A 35 -2.51 -16.91 6.41
N GLN A 36 -2.77 -17.41 5.21
CA GLN A 36 -1.81 -17.42 4.13
C GLN A 36 -1.46 -16.01 3.62
N VAL A 37 -0.18 -15.81 3.29
CA VAL A 37 0.27 -14.64 2.54
C VAL A 37 -0.39 -14.59 1.17
N TYR A 38 -0.92 -13.42 0.83
CA TYR A 38 -1.34 -13.09 -0.52
C TYR A 38 -0.29 -12.23 -1.24
N ALA A 39 0.19 -11.16 -0.60
CA ALA A 39 1.21 -10.26 -1.14
C ALA A 39 1.94 -9.53 0.00
N ARG A 40 3.17 -9.04 -0.25
CA ARG A 40 3.97 -8.26 0.71
C ARG A 40 4.15 -8.92 2.08
N LYS A 41 4.22 -10.26 2.11
CA LYS A 41 4.28 -11.07 3.33
C LYS A 41 3.04 -10.93 4.25
N LEU A 42 1.94 -10.37 3.76
CA LEU A 42 0.71 -10.14 4.51
C LEU A 42 -0.45 -10.94 3.92
N CYS A 43 -1.47 -11.22 4.74
CA CYS A 43 -2.75 -11.75 4.26
C CYS A 43 -3.70 -10.61 3.85
N VAL A 44 -4.84 -10.94 3.22
CA VAL A 44 -5.82 -9.94 2.75
C VAL A 44 -6.32 -9.04 3.89
N LYS A 45 -6.56 -9.61 5.07
CA LYS A 45 -7.01 -8.86 6.27
C LYS A 45 -5.95 -7.93 6.83
N HIS A 46 -4.67 -8.28 6.69
CA HIS A 46 -3.54 -7.52 7.20
C HIS A 46 -2.86 -6.67 6.12
N GLY A 47 -3.55 -6.30 5.04
CA GLY A 47 -3.06 -5.28 4.09
C GLY A 47 -2.33 -5.80 2.86
N ALA A 48 -2.47 -7.08 2.51
CA ALA A 48 -1.97 -7.57 1.23
C ALA A 48 -2.60 -6.85 0.03
N ARG A 49 -3.88 -6.49 0.14
CA ARG A 49 -4.58 -5.65 -0.83
C ARG A 49 -4.53 -4.19 -0.41
N LYS A 50 -4.15 -3.32 -1.35
CA LYS A 50 -4.21 -1.85 -1.14
C LYS A 50 -5.67 -1.40 -1.22
N ARG A 51 -6.04 -0.42 -0.41
CA ARG A 51 -7.31 0.30 -0.53
C ARG A 51 -7.15 1.48 -1.48
N CYS A 52 -8.25 1.89 -2.10
CA CYS A 52 -8.27 3.08 -2.93
C CYS A 52 -7.88 4.32 -2.11
N SER A 53 -7.00 5.15 -2.66
CA SER A 53 -6.60 6.42 -2.05
C SER A 53 -7.71 7.48 -2.08
N PHE A 54 -8.80 7.28 -2.82
CA PHE A 54 -9.89 8.26 -2.92
C PHE A 54 -10.65 8.37 -1.59
N PRO A 55 -10.94 9.59 -1.10
CA PRO A 55 -11.60 9.78 0.19
C PRO A 55 -12.97 9.08 0.21
N LYS A 56 -13.28 8.43 1.34
CA LYS A 56 -14.50 7.63 1.55
C LYS A 56 -14.65 6.39 0.65
N CYS A 57 -13.72 6.11 -0.27
CA CYS A 57 -13.73 4.87 -1.02
C CYS A 57 -13.17 3.72 -0.19
N ARG A 58 -13.91 2.60 -0.11
CA ARG A 58 -13.49 1.37 0.57
C ARG A 58 -13.10 0.26 -0.41
N ALA A 59 -13.12 0.53 -1.70
CA ALA A 59 -12.77 -0.44 -2.73
C ALA A 59 -11.29 -0.81 -2.68
N TYR A 60 -10.99 -2.05 -3.05
CA TYR A 60 -9.62 -2.51 -3.20
C TYR A 60 -9.06 -2.11 -4.57
N THR A 61 -7.77 -1.85 -4.61
CA THR A 61 -7.06 -1.59 -5.87
C THR A 61 -6.49 -2.87 -6.44
N GLN A 62 -6.32 -2.91 -7.76
CA GLN A 62 -5.66 -4.00 -8.47
C GLN A 62 -4.13 -3.82 -8.50
N GLY A 63 -3.54 -3.23 -7.46
CA GLY A 63 -2.10 -2.96 -7.36
C GLY A 63 -1.72 -1.48 -7.50
N HIS A 64 -2.62 -0.65 -8.04
CA HIS A 64 -2.46 0.79 -8.18
C HIS A 64 -2.82 1.56 -6.89
N ALA A 65 -2.73 2.89 -6.93
CA ALA A 65 -3.20 3.76 -5.85
C ALA A 65 -4.74 3.90 -5.83
N ALA A 66 -5.41 3.75 -6.96
CA ALA A 66 -6.87 3.87 -7.07
C ALA A 66 -7.56 2.55 -7.47
N CYS A 67 -8.84 2.40 -7.13
CA CYS A 67 -9.67 1.27 -7.57
C CYS A 67 -10.05 1.42 -9.05
N PRO A 68 -10.59 0.39 -9.71
CA PRO A 68 -10.99 0.49 -11.12
C PRO A 68 -11.92 1.68 -11.41
N ASP A 69 -12.87 1.97 -10.52
CA ASP A 69 -13.79 3.11 -10.67
C ASP A 69 -13.09 4.48 -10.55
N HIS A 70 -11.95 4.53 -9.87
CA HIS A 70 -11.16 5.74 -9.65
C HIS A 70 -9.80 5.73 -10.38
N HIS A 71 -9.51 4.72 -11.23
CA HIS A 71 -8.21 4.58 -11.88
C HIS A 71 -7.96 5.64 -12.97
N VAL A 72 -9.01 6.36 -13.39
CA VAL A 72 -8.99 7.32 -14.51
C VAL A 72 -8.43 8.68 -14.07
N TRP A 73 -8.23 8.91 -12.77
CA TRP A 73 -7.81 10.21 -12.21
C TRP A 73 -6.29 10.39 -12.04
N LEU A 74 -5.48 9.38 -12.37
CA LEU A 74 -4.03 9.55 -12.34
C LEU A 74 -3.55 9.91 -13.76
N PRO A 75 -3.01 11.11 -13.99
CA PRO A 75 -2.23 11.33 -15.20
C PRO A 75 -1.03 10.38 -15.13
N GLN A 76 -0.98 9.45 -16.06
CA GLN A 76 0.16 8.55 -16.20
C GLN A 76 1.38 9.41 -16.55
N GLY A 77 2.38 9.47 -15.66
CA GLY A 77 3.71 9.90 -16.06
C GLY A 77 4.38 11.04 -15.30
N LEU A 78 3.82 11.59 -14.21
CA LEU A 78 4.58 12.58 -13.44
C LEU A 78 5.55 11.91 -12.44
N VAL A 79 6.62 11.32 -12.97
CA VAL A 79 7.87 11.17 -12.24
C VAL A 79 8.75 12.33 -12.68
N THR A 80 8.57 13.48 -12.03
CA THR A 80 9.51 14.60 -12.15
C THR A 80 10.14 14.85 -10.79
N THR A 81 11.46 14.90 -10.75
CA THR A 81 12.23 15.40 -9.59
C THR A 81 12.24 16.93 -9.56
N ASP A 82 11.67 17.60 -10.58
CA ASP A 82 11.65 19.05 -10.70
C ASP A 82 10.31 19.63 -10.25
N ILE A 83 10.29 20.10 -8.99
CA ILE A 83 9.16 20.79 -8.34
C ILE A 83 8.72 22.04 -9.15
N ALA A 84 9.63 22.64 -9.92
CA ALA A 84 9.37 23.82 -10.74
C ALA A 84 8.41 23.56 -11.94
N ALA A 85 8.36 22.33 -12.47
CA ALA A 85 7.50 22.01 -13.61
C ALA A 85 6.01 21.84 -13.23
N VAL A 86 5.71 21.57 -11.95
CA VAL A 86 4.33 21.40 -11.46
C VAL A 86 3.54 22.71 -11.51
N GLN A 87 4.21 23.85 -11.33
CA GLN A 87 3.55 25.15 -11.14
C GLN A 87 3.07 25.82 -12.44
N SER A 88 3.62 25.46 -13.60
CA SER A 88 3.25 26.11 -14.87
C SER A 88 2.06 25.45 -15.58
N GLU A 89 1.81 24.17 -15.34
CA GLU A 89 0.73 23.40 -16.00
C GLU A 89 -0.57 23.31 -15.17
N GLN A 90 -0.53 23.79 -13.92
CA GLN A 90 -1.73 24.00 -13.08
C GLN A 90 -2.65 25.13 -13.58
N ARG A 91 -2.25 25.90 -14.61
CA ARG A 91 -3.02 27.01 -15.19
C ARG A 91 -3.90 26.63 -16.39
N ARG A 92 -4.30 25.37 -16.55
CA ARG A 92 -5.34 25.00 -17.54
C ARG A 92 -6.61 24.35 -16.96
N TRP A 93 -6.68 24.18 -15.64
CA TRP A 93 -7.81 23.51 -14.97
C TRP A 93 -8.46 24.34 -13.87
N LEU A 94 -8.44 25.66 -14.00
CA LEU A 94 -9.19 26.56 -13.13
C LEU A 94 -10.01 27.54 -13.97
N CYS A 95 -11.25 27.12 -14.26
CA CYS A 95 -12.49 27.91 -14.40
C CYS A 95 -13.55 26.94 -14.97
N ARG A 96 -14.76 26.75 -14.42
CA ARG A 96 -15.62 27.74 -13.76
C ARG A 96 -16.74 27.05 -12.93
N GLU A 97 -16.83 27.52 -11.68
CA GLU A 97 -17.99 27.72 -10.80
C GLU A 97 -18.87 26.56 -10.29
N SER A 98 -18.89 26.49 -8.95
CA SER A 98 -20.02 26.20 -8.05
C SER A 98 -19.91 24.90 -7.22
N LEU A 99 -19.98 25.11 -5.91
CA LEU A 99 -20.25 24.18 -4.78
C LEU A 99 -19.06 23.48 -4.10
N ASP A 100 -18.64 24.06 -2.97
CA ASP A 100 -18.44 23.40 -1.66
C ASP A 100 -17.63 22.09 -1.54
N ALA A 101 -16.74 21.80 -2.48
CA ALA A 101 -15.84 20.65 -2.37
C ALA A 101 -14.59 21.04 -1.57
N VAL A 102 -14.72 21.01 -0.24
CA VAL A 102 -13.68 20.68 0.75
C VAL A 102 -12.31 20.36 0.13
N VAL A 103 -11.54 21.39 -0.22
CA VAL A 103 -10.08 21.29 -0.33
C VAL A 103 -9.54 21.50 1.09
N VAL A 104 -9.97 20.64 2.00
CA VAL A 104 -9.25 20.45 3.26
C VAL A 104 -8.12 19.51 2.92
N ALA A 105 -6.99 20.15 2.60
CA ALA A 105 -5.65 19.71 2.95
C ALA A 105 -5.53 18.21 3.25
N CYS A 106 -5.37 17.40 2.19
CA CYS A 106 -4.45 16.27 2.32
C CYS A 106 -3.05 16.87 2.43
N THR A 107 -2.70 17.39 3.61
CA THR A 107 -1.29 17.54 3.99
C THR A 107 -0.63 16.21 3.67
N PRO A 108 0.41 16.17 2.83
CA PRO A 108 1.07 14.91 2.50
C PRO A 108 1.58 14.31 3.82
N GLN A 109 0.97 13.22 4.29
CA GLN A 109 1.52 12.37 5.36
C GLN A 109 2.81 11.63 4.90
N TRP A 110 3.42 12.09 3.81
CA TRP A 110 4.68 11.58 3.26
C TRP A 110 5.89 12.42 3.69
N LEU A 111 5.70 13.58 4.33
CA LEU A 111 6.83 14.35 4.89
C LEU A 111 7.33 13.83 6.24
N ASP A 112 6.67 12.85 6.87
CA ASP A 112 7.11 12.29 8.17
C ASP A 112 7.93 10.99 8.03
N ALA A 113 8.28 10.56 6.81
CA ALA A 113 8.93 9.25 6.60
C ALA A 113 10.06 9.25 5.56
N ILE A 114 10.65 10.41 5.24
CA ILE A 114 12.03 10.43 4.78
C ILE A 114 12.86 10.44 6.06
N ASP A 115 13.42 9.28 6.39
CA ASP A 115 14.31 9.07 7.53
C ASP A 115 15.29 10.24 7.70
N LEU A 116 15.13 11.00 8.79
CA LEU A 116 16.14 11.93 9.31
C LEU A 116 17.47 11.22 9.62
N ALA A 117 17.54 9.88 9.51
CA ALA A 117 18.77 9.11 9.57
C ALA A 117 19.65 9.20 8.31
N TRP A 118 19.18 9.80 7.20
CA TRP A 118 19.98 9.94 5.98
C TRP A 118 20.68 11.31 5.85
N LEU A 119 20.22 12.34 6.57
CA LEU A 119 20.86 13.66 6.59
C LEU A 119 22.04 13.73 7.58
N ASP A 120 22.05 12.92 8.64
CA ASP A 120 23.20 12.80 9.57
C ASP A 120 24.47 12.20 8.92
N VAL A 121 24.33 11.58 7.74
CA VAL A 121 25.46 11.01 6.98
C VAL A 121 26.16 12.08 6.12
N ILE A 122 25.45 13.14 5.72
CA ILE A 122 26.00 14.16 4.80
C ILE A 122 26.77 15.25 5.56
N GLU A 123 26.35 15.64 6.77
CA GLU A 123 27.00 16.73 7.52
C GLU A 123 28.32 16.35 8.22
N ARG A 124 28.75 15.08 8.19
CA ARG A 124 30.03 14.63 8.76
C ARG A 124 31.16 14.47 7.73
N ALA A 125 30.94 14.89 6.49
CA ALA A 125 31.89 14.72 5.39
C ALA A 125 32.29 16.04 4.70
N ILE A 126 32.19 17.17 5.41
CA ILE A 126 32.84 18.45 5.05
C ILE A 126 33.55 18.99 6.29
#